data_AF-A0A124FC68-F1
#
_entry.id   AF-A0A124FC68-F1
#
_cell.length_a   1.000
_cell.length_b   1.000
_cell.length_c   1.000
_cell.angle_alpha   90.00
_cell.angle_beta   90.00
_cell.angle_gamma   90.00
#
_symmetry.space_group_name_H-M   'P 1'
#
loop_
_entity.id
_entity.type
_entity.pdbx_description
1 polymer ?
#
loop_
_entity_poly.entity_id
_entity_poly.type
_entity_poly.pdbx_seq_one_letter_code
_entity_poly.pdbx_strand_id
1 'polypeptide(L)'
;MLIEVVGDIKEFLSKVNPNYTLHYEIDAKIAGAMGEVAIIRLILYGLADDRIIICEIARMASWEDEEVERFSTGNAMDNLRLWVEETADQFECMAARLNATRGKYEWKC
;
A
#
# COMPACT_ATOMS: atom_id res chain seq x y z
N MET A 1 4.89 -3.77 23.60
CA MET A 1 5.35 -4.04 22.22
C MET A 1 5.55 -2.68 21.55
N LEU A 2 6.75 -2.40 21.04
CA LEU A 2 7.05 -1.14 20.35
C LEU A 2 6.62 -1.24 18.89
N ILE A 3 6.22 -0.11 18.30
CA ILE A 3 5.90 0.01 16.87
C ILE A 3 6.87 1.02 16.27
N GLU A 4 7.47 0.65 15.16
CA GLU A 4 8.39 1.49 14.39
C GLU A 4 7.87 1.61 12.95
N VAL A 5 7.82 2.83 12.43
CA VAL A 5 7.35 3.09 11.06
C VAL A 5 8.52 3.55 10.20
N VAL A 6 8.70 2.93 9.04
CA VAL A 6 9.72 3.25 8.06
C VAL A 6 9.08 3.55 6.70
N GLY A 7 9.76 4.34 5.86
CA GLY A 7 9.26 4.76 4.54
C GLY A 7 9.92 4.05 3.35
N ASP A 8 10.81 3.09 3.60
CA ASP A 8 11.60 2.41 2.57
C ASP A 8 11.64 0.89 2.79
N ILE A 9 11.44 0.13 1.71
CA ILE A 9 11.42 -1.34 1.75
C ILE A 9 12.77 -1.92 2.17
N LYS A 10 13.90 -1.33 1.76
CA LYS A 10 15.22 -1.89 2.11
C LYS A 10 15.49 -1.71 3.59
N GLU A 11 15.15 -0.54 4.13
CA GLU A 11 15.20 -0.30 5.58
C GLU A 11 14.30 -1.28 6.33
N PHE A 12 13.05 -1.44 5.88
CA PHE A 12 12.11 -2.42 6.45
C PHE A 12 12.70 -3.83 6.48
N LEU A 13 13.20 -4.32 5.36
CA LEU A 13 13.78 -5.67 5.24
C LEU A 13 15.05 -5.85 6.07
N SER A 14 15.79 -4.78 6.36
CA SER A 14 16.97 -4.84 7.23
C SER A 14 16.63 -5.00 8.72
N LYS A 15 15.39 -4.69 9.12
CA LYS A 15 14.95 -4.65 10.51
C LYS A 15 14.06 -5.83 10.92
N VAL A 16 13.34 -6.42 9.96
CA VAL A 16 12.46 -7.56 10.20
C VAL A 16 13.26 -8.85 10.31
N ASN A 17 12.82 -9.76 11.18
CA ASN A 17 13.42 -11.07 11.32
C ASN A 17 12.91 -11.97 10.17
N PRO A 18 13.81 -12.54 9.35
CA PRO A 18 13.44 -13.25 8.12
C PRO A 18 12.71 -14.58 8.37
N ASN A 19 12.66 -15.05 9.62
CA ASN A 19 11.94 -16.27 9.98
C ASN A 19 10.43 -16.04 10.22
N TYR A 20 10.00 -14.79 10.31
CA TYR A 20 8.58 -14.46 10.46
C TYR A 20 7.94 -14.09 9.12
N THR A 21 6.72 -14.56 8.92
CA THR A 21 5.90 -14.19 7.77
C THR A 21 5.64 -12.69 7.78
N LEU A 22 5.90 -12.02 6.67
CA LEU A 22 5.49 -10.63 6.45
C LEU A 22 4.00 -10.59 6.13
N HIS A 23 3.33 -9.54 6.59
CA HIS A 23 1.93 -9.30 6.24
C HIS A 23 1.77 -7.98 5.49
N TYR A 24 0.67 -7.83 4.76
CA TYR A 24 0.38 -6.55 4.11
C TYR A 24 -1.11 -6.23 4.00
N GLU A 25 -1.40 -4.94 3.97
CA GLU A 25 -2.71 -4.38 3.63
C GLU A 25 -2.55 -3.37 2.50
N ILE A 26 -3.60 -3.24 1.67
CA ILE A 26 -3.72 -2.17 0.68
C ILE A 26 -4.94 -1.35 1.07
N ASP A 27 -4.73 -0.06 1.30
CA ASP A 27 -5.77 0.92 1.61
C ASP A 27 -5.87 1.93 0.47
N ALA A 28 -7.09 2.24 0.04
CA ALA A 28 -7.32 3.16 -1.07
C ALA A 28 -8.49 4.09 -0.78
N LYS A 29 -8.34 5.35 -1.15
CA LYS A 29 -9.37 6.37 -1.00
C LYS A 29 -9.35 7.34 -2.18
N ILE A 30 -10.53 7.58 -2.74
CA ILE A 30 -10.76 8.70 -3.65
C ILE A 30 -11.36 9.85 -2.82
N ALA A 31 -10.77 11.04 -2.95
CA ALA A 31 -11.14 12.25 -2.21
C ALA A 31 -11.53 13.37 -3.18
N GLY A 32 -12.25 14.37 -2.64
CA GLY A 32 -12.80 15.49 -3.41
C GLY A 32 -14.27 15.28 -3.77
N ALA A 33 -15.00 16.37 -4.01
CA ALA A 33 -16.44 16.35 -4.26
C ALA A 33 -16.81 15.62 -5.56
N MET A 34 -15.87 15.58 -6.52
CA MET A 34 -16.04 14.96 -7.84
C MET A 34 -14.96 13.93 -8.17
N GLY A 35 -14.20 13.45 -7.17
CA GLY A 35 -13.02 12.61 -7.41
C GLY A 35 -11.88 13.42 -7.97
N GLU A 36 -11.32 14.27 -7.12
CA GLU A 36 -10.21 15.15 -7.53
C GLU A 36 -8.89 14.39 -7.44
N VAL A 37 -8.75 13.56 -6.41
CA VAL A 37 -7.50 12.87 -6.09
C VAL A 37 -7.79 11.47 -5.59
N ALA A 38 -7.00 10.49 -6.03
CA ALA A 38 -6.91 9.17 -5.42
C ALA A 38 -5.62 9.04 -4.62
N ILE A 39 -5.71 8.37 -3.47
CA ILE A 39 -4.58 7.98 -2.63
C ILE A 39 -4.68 6.48 -2.41
N ILE A 40 -3.59 5.76 -2.64
CA ILE A 40 -3.48 4.33 -2.37
C ILE A 40 -2.20 4.06 -1.60
N ARG A 41 -2.27 3.16 -0.62
CA ARG A 41 -1.17 2.82 0.29
C ARG A 41 -0.98 1.31 0.33
N LEU A 42 0.28 0.87 0.20
CA LEU A 42 0.72 -0.45 0.61
C LEU A 42 1.30 -0.33 2.02
N ILE A 43 0.76 -1.10 2.95
CA ILE A 43 1.23 -1.18 4.33
C ILE A 43 1.81 -2.57 4.52
N LEU A 44 3.11 -2.67 4.79
CA LEU A 44 3.79 -3.92 5.14
C LEU A 44 3.99 -4.00 6.65
N TYR A 45 3.78 -5.19 7.20
CA TYR A 45 3.98 -5.50 8.60
C TYR A 45 5.03 -6.60 8.72
N GLY A 46 6.00 -6.40 9.60
CA GLY A 46 6.99 -7.42 9.94
C GLY A 46 7.32 -7.39 11.42
N LEU A 47 7.80 -8.53 11.93
CA LEU A 47 8.25 -8.67 13.30
C LEU A 47 9.77 -8.58 13.37
N ALA A 48 10.26 -7.78 14.30
CA ALA A 48 11.59 -7.91 14.87
C ALA A 48 11.47 -8.54 16.27
N ASP A 49 12.59 -8.90 16.88
CA ASP A 49 12.60 -9.68 18.13
C ASP A 49 11.86 -8.98 19.30
N ASP A 50 11.75 -7.64 19.29
CA ASP A 50 11.14 -6.83 20.35
C ASP A 50 10.03 -5.86 19.89
N ARG A 51 9.74 -5.77 18.59
CA ARG A 51 8.87 -4.74 18.01
C ARG A 51 8.23 -5.15 16.69
N ILE A 52 7.16 -4.44 16.31
CA ILE A 52 6.59 -4.49 14.97
C ILE A 52 7.22 -3.37 14.14
N ILE A 53 7.71 -3.71 12.95
CA ILE A 53 8.11 -2.75 11.93
C ILE A 53 6.96 -2.62 10.94
N ILE A 54 6.56 -1.39 10.63
CA ILE A 54 5.56 -1.06 9.61
C ILE A 54 6.27 -0.28 8.50
N CYS A 55 6.07 -0.68 7.25
CA CYS A 55 6.51 0.11 6.10
C CYS A 55 5.30 0.59 5.31
N GLU A 56 5.18 1.90 5.10
CA GLU A 56 4.09 2.48 4.34
C GLU A 56 4.60 3.10 3.04
N ILE A 57 4.01 2.69 1.92
CA ILE A 57 4.30 3.22 0.59
C ILE A 57 3.01 3.80 0.05
N ALA A 58 2.97 5.11 -0.13
CA ALA A 58 1.81 5.81 -0.65
C ALA A 58 2.05 6.28 -2.08
N ARG A 59 1.02 6.17 -2.92
CA ARG A 59 0.92 6.86 -4.21
C ARG A 59 -0.34 7.73 -4.22
N MET A 60 -0.25 8.83 -4.94
CA MET A 60 -1.33 9.79 -5.08
C MET A 60 -1.35 10.27 -6.53
N ALA A 61 -2.55 10.38 -7.10
CA ALA A 61 -2.75 10.94 -8.43
C ALA A 61 -4.03 11.78 -8.48
N SER A 62 -3.98 12.86 -9.26
CA SER A 62 -5.12 13.68 -9.66
C SER A 62 -5.81 13.09 -10.90
N TRP A 63 -7.09 13.39 -11.10
CA TRP A 63 -7.79 12.98 -12.33
C TRP A 63 -7.23 13.63 -13.60
N GLU A 64 -6.51 14.76 -13.45
CA GLU A 64 -5.82 15.49 -14.52
C GLU A 64 -4.42 14.94 -14.82
N ASP A 65 -3.90 14.04 -13.98
CA ASP A 65 -2.57 13.45 -14.22
C ASP A 65 -2.63 12.51 -15.43
N GLU A 66 -1.62 12.55 -16.30
CA GLU A 66 -1.56 11.74 -17.53
C GLU A 66 -1.73 10.24 -17.27
N GLU A 67 -1.20 9.75 -16.13
CA GLU A 67 -1.30 8.36 -15.71
C GLU A 67 -2.74 7.92 -15.37
N VAL A 68 -3.63 8.87 -15.10
CA VAL A 68 -5.07 8.70 -14.84
C VAL A 68 -5.89 9.04 -16.09
N GLU A 69 -5.58 10.13 -16.78
CA GLU A 69 -6.33 10.59 -17.97
C GLU A 69 -6.31 9.54 -19.09
N ARG A 70 -5.22 8.76 -19.22
CA ARG A 70 -5.09 7.69 -20.23
C ARG A 70 -6.20 6.64 -20.20
N PHE A 71 -6.92 6.48 -19.08
CA PHE A 71 -8.07 5.58 -19.02
C PHE A 71 -9.26 6.08 -19.84
N SER A 72 -9.36 7.39 -20.06
CA SER A 72 -10.24 8.05 -21.04
C SER A 72 -11.71 7.59 -20.98
N THR A 73 -12.23 7.30 -19.79
CA THR A 73 -13.63 6.86 -19.58
C THR A 73 -14.66 7.97 -19.78
N GLY A 74 -14.20 9.23 -19.86
CA GLY A 74 -15.06 10.42 -19.85
C GLY A 74 -15.58 10.81 -18.47
N ASN A 75 -15.15 10.11 -17.41
CA ASN A 75 -15.53 10.38 -16.02
C ASN A 75 -14.29 10.35 -15.09
N ALA A 76 -14.06 11.44 -14.35
CA ALA A 76 -12.92 11.57 -13.43
C ALA A 76 -12.88 10.47 -12.36
N MET A 77 -14.02 10.13 -11.76
CA MET A 77 -14.12 9.08 -10.74
C MET A 77 -13.77 7.71 -11.31
N ASP A 78 -14.22 7.39 -12.52
CA ASP A 78 -13.96 6.08 -13.12
C ASP A 78 -12.50 5.95 -13.57
N ASN A 79 -11.91 7.03 -14.11
CA ASN A 79 -10.47 7.06 -14.38
C ASN A 79 -9.65 6.85 -13.10
N LEU A 80 -10.00 7.53 -12.00
CA LEU A 80 -9.32 7.35 -10.72
C LEU A 80 -9.52 5.95 -10.13
N ARG A 81 -10.68 5.33 -10.30
CA ARG A 81 -10.92 3.94 -9.88
C ARG A 81 -10.01 2.97 -10.63
N LEU A 82 -9.93 3.10 -11.96
CA LEU A 82 -9.05 2.25 -12.78
C LEU A 82 -7.58 2.45 -12.42
N TRP A 83 -7.17 3.70 -12.14
CA TRP A 83 -5.82 3.97 -11.64
C TRP A 83 -5.55 3.30 -10.28
N VAL A 84 -6.51 3.34 -9.35
CA VAL A 84 -6.43 2.67 -8.06
C VAL A 84 -6.31 1.15 -8.24
N GLU A 85 -7.12 0.55 -9.11
CA GLU A 85 -7.08 -0.89 -9.41
C GLU A 85 -5.71 -1.30 -9.98
N GLU A 86 -5.22 -0.58 -10.99
CA GLU A 86 -3.91 -0.88 -11.59
C GLU A 86 -2.76 -0.69 -10.56
N THR A 87 -2.85 0.32 -9.71
CA THR A 87 -1.84 0.55 -8.65
C THR A 87 -1.94 -0.51 -7.56
N ALA A 88 -3.14 -1.00 -7.23
CA ALA A 88 -3.33 -2.11 -6.31
C ALA A 88 -2.67 -3.38 -6.85
N ASP A 89 -2.82 -3.68 -8.13
CA ASP A 89 -2.15 -4.83 -8.78
C ASP A 89 -0.63 -4.73 -8.72
N GLN A 90 -0.08 -3.51 -8.90
CA GLN A 90 1.35 -3.26 -8.72
C GLN A 90 1.80 -3.53 -7.28
N PHE A 91 1.03 -3.08 -6.28
CA PHE A 91 1.31 -3.33 -4.86
C PHE A 91 1.17 -4.80 -4.48
N GLU A 92 0.18 -5.51 -5.01
CA GLU A 92 0.03 -6.97 -4.85
C GLU A 92 1.25 -7.70 -5.42
N CYS A 93 1.72 -7.30 -6.61
CA CYS A 93 2.94 -7.84 -7.19
C CYS A 93 4.19 -7.57 -6.33
N MET A 94 4.28 -6.39 -5.72
CA MET A 94 5.36 -6.07 -4.78
C MET A 94 5.31 -6.95 -3.53
N ALA A 95 4.12 -7.07 -2.90
CA ALA A 95 3.92 -7.91 -1.72
C ALA A 95 4.23 -9.39 -2.01
N ALA A 96 3.80 -9.91 -3.16
CA ALA A 96 4.09 -11.26 -3.60
C ALA A 96 5.61 -11.51 -3.77
N ARG A 97 6.36 -10.54 -4.31
CA ARG A 97 7.83 -10.64 -4.42
C ARG A 97 8.53 -10.67 -3.06
N LEU A 98 7.88 -10.15 -2.02
CA LEU A 98 8.35 -10.20 -0.64
C LEU A 98 7.88 -11.45 0.12
N ASN A 99 7.13 -12.35 -0.53
CA ASN A 99 6.43 -13.47 0.10
C ASN A 99 5.52 -13.02 1.26
N ALA A 100 4.96 -11.81 1.17
CA ALA A 100 4.06 -11.28 2.19
C ALA A 100 2.65 -11.87 2.01
N THR A 101 1.94 -12.06 3.12
CA THR A 101 0.55 -12.59 3.14
C THR A 101 -0.44 -11.47 3.46
N ARG A 102 -1.58 -11.45 2.78
CA ARG A 102 -2.58 -10.40 3.02
C ARG A 102 -3.13 -10.44 4.44
N GLY A 103 -3.30 -9.27 5.05
CA GLY A 103 -3.79 -9.08 6.40
C GLY A 103 -2.78 -8.37 7.30
N LYS A 104 -2.99 -8.50 8.61
CA LYS A 104 -2.12 -7.95 9.66
C LYS A 104 -2.01 -8.96 10.79
N TYR A 105 -1.06 -8.75 11.70
CA TYR A 105 -0.98 -9.57 12.91
C TYR A 105 -2.20 -9.33 13.80
N GLU A 106 -3.12 -10.29 13.86
CA GLU A 106 -4.23 -10.28 14.81
C GLU A 106 -3.79 -10.86 16.15
N TRP A 107 -3.88 -10.06 17.20
CA TRP A 107 -3.70 -10.56 18.56
C TRP A 107 -5.05 -10.93 19.17
N LYS A 108 -5.18 -12.20 19.58
CA LYS A 108 -6.18 -12.59 20.57
C LYS A 108 -5.58 -12.33 21.95
N CYS A 109 -6.18 -11.39 22.67
CA CYS A 109 -5.92 -11.17 24.10
C CYS A 109 -6.29 -12.40 24.92
#